data_AF-A0A1G6RVS6-F1
#
_entry.id   AF-A0A1G6RVS6-F1
#
_cell.length_a   1.000
_cell.length_b   1.000
_cell.length_c   1.000
_cell.angle_alpha   90.00
_cell.angle_beta   90.00
_cell.angle_gamma   90.00
#
_symmetry.space_group_name_H-M   'P 1'
#
loop_
_entity.id
_entity.type
_entity.pdbx_description
1 polymer ?
#
loop_
_entity_poly.entity_id
_entity_poly.type
_entity_poly.pdbx_seq_one_letter_code
_entity_poly.pdbx_strand_id
1 'polypeptide(L)'
;MTDPRPENDLELAIRLARSGEWAVEQLAPALLGFELVVLTEGTPEPTAVNPLVVHRGGSSFLAAFTAVDRVPAEFGQNRSALMMPGRILVGGAGSGVGLAVNPGSADAMEIPASALAALRSFSSAPEERYFIREGVIDGQSVPISVFRRRVTPEGPVDERLLDVDSWTDDTPHTVDKAVRFPLDSDLEEISPDAAQDVFDMVSRRSYTPLRRR
;
A
#
# COMPACT_ATOMS: atom_id res chain seq x y z
N MET A 1 -26.81 -27.93 4.56
CA MET A 1 -25.47 -27.66 5.12
C MET A 1 -24.63 -27.21 3.96
N THR A 2 -24.34 -25.92 3.89
CA THR A 2 -23.43 -25.35 2.88
C THR A 2 -22.02 -25.78 3.24
N ASP A 3 -21.27 -26.28 2.26
CA ASP A 3 -19.85 -26.60 2.44
C ASP A 3 -19.11 -25.34 2.91
N PRO A 4 -18.21 -25.42 3.91
CA PRO A 4 -17.44 -24.26 4.33
C PRO A 4 -16.60 -23.77 3.16
N ARG A 5 -16.62 -22.44 2.92
CA ARG A 5 -15.77 -21.80 1.93
C ARG A 5 -14.30 -22.18 2.19
N PRO A 6 -13.50 -22.47 1.15
CA PRO A 6 -12.06 -22.62 1.34
C PRO A 6 -11.45 -21.37 1.96
N GLU A 7 -10.53 -21.58 2.88
CA GLU A 7 -9.70 -20.53 3.50
C GLU A 7 -9.01 -19.70 2.40
N ASN A 8 -9.00 -18.37 2.52
CA ASN A 8 -8.25 -17.51 1.61
C ASN A 8 -6.80 -17.27 2.10
N ASP A 9 -5.96 -16.73 1.24
CA ASP A 9 -4.53 -16.56 1.51
C ASP A 9 -4.24 -15.73 2.78
N LEU A 10 -5.05 -14.70 3.06
CA LEU A 10 -4.91 -13.90 4.28
C LEU A 10 -5.35 -14.69 5.52
N GLU A 11 -6.43 -15.46 5.43
CA GLU A 11 -6.88 -16.33 6.53
C GLU A 11 -5.84 -17.42 6.85
N LEU A 12 -5.24 -18.02 5.82
CA LEU A 12 -4.12 -18.94 5.96
C LEU A 12 -2.92 -18.26 6.65
N ALA A 13 -2.53 -17.06 6.19
CA ALA A 13 -1.45 -16.29 6.79
C ALA A 13 -1.71 -15.96 8.27
N ILE A 14 -2.95 -15.57 8.60
CA ILE A 14 -3.37 -15.31 9.99
C ILE A 14 -3.27 -16.58 10.82
N ARG A 15 -3.73 -17.72 10.31
CA ARG A 15 -3.66 -19.01 11.01
C ARG A 15 -2.21 -19.42 11.28
N LEU A 16 -1.32 -19.27 10.31
CA LEU A 16 0.12 -19.56 10.44
C LEU A 16 0.81 -18.60 11.44
N ALA A 17 0.44 -17.32 11.43
CA ALA A 17 0.96 -16.36 12.41
C ALA A 17 0.50 -16.71 13.83
N ARG A 18 -0.78 -17.13 13.99
CA ARG A 18 -1.34 -17.55 15.28
C ARG A 18 -0.75 -18.85 15.80
N SER A 19 -0.35 -19.78 14.93
CA SER A 19 0.35 -21.01 15.33
C SER A 19 1.83 -20.77 15.67
N GLY A 20 2.35 -19.57 15.41
CA GLY A 20 3.76 -19.23 15.57
C GLY A 20 4.66 -19.77 14.46
N GLU A 21 4.08 -20.33 13.40
CA GLU A 21 4.82 -20.77 12.20
C GLU A 21 5.31 -19.58 11.38
N TRP A 22 4.57 -18.47 11.39
CA TRP A 22 4.95 -17.21 10.76
C TRP A 22 5.18 -16.10 11.79
N ALA A 23 6.19 -15.28 11.52
CA ALA A 23 6.40 -14.02 12.23
C ALA A 23 5.40 -12.96 11.74
N VAL A 24 5.08 -11.97 12.58
CA VAL A 24 4.11 -10.90 12.24
C VAL A 24 4.58 -10.07 11.04
N GLU A 25 5.90 -9.96 10.84
CA GLU A 25 6.53 -9.31 9.70
C GLU A 25 6.20 -10.01 8.38
N GLN A 26 5.96 -11.33 8.40
CA GLN A 26 5.56 -12.10 7.22
C GLN A 26 4.06 -11.96 6.91
N LEU A 27 3.25 -11.59 7.92
CA LEU A 27 1.84 -11.28 7.74
C LEU A 27 1.61 -9.90 7.12
N ALA A 28 2.55 -8.97 7.32
CA ALA A 28 2.42 -7.58 6.88
C ALA A 28 2.13 -7.44 5.37
N PRO A 29 2.90 -8.07 4.45
CA PRO A 29 2.63 -7.93 3.01
C PRO A 29 1.29 -8.54 2.62
N ALA A 30 0.93 -9.69 3.21
CA ALA A 30 -0.35 -10.34 2.97
C ALA A 30 -1.52 -9.45 3.39
N LEU A 31 -1.46 -8.85 4.58
CA LEU A 31 -2.49 -7.94 5.05
C LEU A 31 -2.58 -6.66 4.20
N LEU A 32 -1.45 -6.04 3.88
CA LEU A 32 -1.42 -4.76 3.15
C LEU A 32 -1.87 -4.90 1.69
N GLY A 33 -1.62 -6.06 1.08
CA GLY A 33 -2.03 -6.36 -0.30
C GLY A 33 -3.43 -6.92 -0.45
N PHE A 34 -4.12 -7.29 0.64
CA PHE A 34 -5.43 -7.93 0.57
C PHE A 34 -6.58 -6.92 0.52
N GLU A 35 -7.66 -7.27 -0.17
CA GLU A 35 -8.91 -6.51 -0.20
C GLU A 35 -9.79 -6.91 0.99
N LEU A 36 -9.94 -6.02 1.96
CA LEU A 36 -10.71 -6.24 3.17
C LEU A 36 -12.13 -5.67 3.02
N VAL A 37 -13.09 -6.36 3.62
CA VAL A 37 -14.44 -5.83 3.83
C VAL A 37 -14.42 -4.95 5.08
N VAL A 38 -14.85 -3.71 4.93
CA VAL A 38 -15.02 -2.75 6.01
C VAL A 38 -16.49 -2.35 6.09
N LEU A 39 -17.03 -2.28 7.30
CA LEU A 39 -18.42 -1.86 7.50
C LEU A 39 -18.46 -0.38 7.82
N THR A 40 -19.39 0.34 7.18
CA THR A 40 -19.61 1.77 7.42
C THR A 40 -21.04 2.03 7.80
N GLU A 41 -21.27 3.06 8.61
CA GLU A 41 -22.62 3.55 8.84
C GLU A 41 -23.12 4.34 7.63
N GLY A 42 -24.38 4.13 7.25
CA GLY A 42 -25.01 4.84 6.15
C GLY A 42 -24.42 4.53 4.78
N THR A 43 -24.65 5.44 3.83
CA THR A 43 -24.06 5.38 2.49
C THR A 43 -22.69 6.06 2.56
N PRO A 44 -21.59 5.38 2.18
CA PRO A 44 -20.26 5.97 2.29
C PRO A 44 -20.11 7.16 1.35
N GLU A 45 -19.56 8.25 1.87
CA GLU A 45 -19.21 9.42 1.06
C GLU A 45 -17.89 9.17 0.34
N PRO A 46 -17.71 9.70 -0.90
CA PRO A 46 -16.48 9.47 -1.67
C PRO A 46 -15.21 9.94 -0.98
N THR A 47 -15.31 10.90 -0.07
CA THR A 47 -14.18 11.59 0.58
C THR A 47 -14.02 11.24 2.06
N ALA A 48 -14.96 10.52 2.65
CA ALA A 48 -14.93 10.19 4.07
C ALA A 48 -15.59 8.84 4.33
N VAL A 49 -14.78 7.88 4.77
CA VAL A 49 -15.23 6.58 5.25
C VAL A 49 -15.16 6.60 6.77
N ASN A 50 -16.25 6.23 7.44
CA ASN A 50 -16.30 6.03 8.89
C ASN A 50 -16.45 4.53 9.18
N PRO A 51 -15.34 3.79 9.31
CA PRO A 51 -15.38 2.36 9.59
C PRO A 51 -15.97 2.06 10.96
N LEU A 52 -16.54 0.86 11.09
CA LEU A 52 -16.90 0.28 12.37
C LEU A 52 -15.68 0.18 13.29
N VAL A 53 -15.79 0.77 14.48
CA VAL A 53 -14.83 0.62 15.57
C VAL A 53 -15.41 -0.34 16.61
N VAL A 54 -14.61 -1.32 17.02
CA VAL A 54 -14.93 -2.21 18.14
C VAL A 54 -14.06 -1.87 19.35
N HIS A 55 -14.63 -1.93 20.54
CA HIS A 55 -13.93 -1.64 21.79
C HIS A 55 -13.74 -2.92 22.59
N ARG A 56 -12.50 -3.19 23.02
CA ARG A 56 -12.15 -4.39 23.80
C ARG A 56 -11.08 -4.05 24.83
N GLY A 57 -11.34 -4.37 26.10
CA GLY A 57 -10.36 -4.16 27.18
C GLY A 57 -9.84 -2.73 27.29
N GLY A 58 -10.66 -1.72 26.98
CA GLY A 58 -10.26 -0.31 26.97
C GLY A 58 -9.49 0.16 25.72
N SER A 59 -9.22 -0.75 24.77
CA SER A 59 -8.62 -0.44 23.47
C SER A 59 -9.67 -0.35 22.37
N SER A 60 -9.37 0.43 21.34
CA SER A 60 -10.24 0.62 20.17
C SER A 60 -9.59 0.02 18.92
N PHE A 61 -10.37 -0.69 18.11
CA PHE A 61 -9.89 -1.35 16.90
C PHE A 61 -10.83 -1.05 15.74
N LEU A 62 -10.27 -0.77 14.56
CA LEU A 62 -11.05 -0.82 13.32
C LEU A 62 -11.45 -2.27 13.05
N ALA A 63 -12.70 -2.52 12.71
CA ALA A 63 -13.18 -3.83 12.31
C ALA A 63 -13.02 -4.01 10.79
N ALA A 64 -12.33 -5.07 10.40
CA ALA A 64 -12.21 -5.51 9.02
C ALA A 64 -12.50 -7.01 8.91
N PHE A 65 -12.98 -7.43 7.75
CA PHE A 65 -13.34 -8.82 7.49
C PHE A 65 -12.66 -9.29 6.21
N THR A 66 -12.24 -10.55 6.20
CA THR A 66 -11.56 -11.16 5.04
C THR A 66 -12.53 -11.52 3.91
N ALA A 67 -13.84 -11.49 4.18
CA ALA A 67 -14.91 -11.70 3.21
C ALA A 67 -16.27 -11.26 3.81
N VAL A 68 -17.29 -11.08 2.96
CA VAL A 68 -18.63 -10.65 3.38
C VAL A 68 -19.31 -11.71 4.27
N ASP A 69 -19.05 -13.00 4.00
CA ASP A 69 -19.56 -14.12 4.79
C ASP A 69 -18.92 -14.22 6.19
N ARG A 70 -17.80 -13.52 6.42
CA ARG A 70 -17.16 -13.41 7.73
C ARG A 70 -17.74 -12.30 8.59
N VAL A 71 -18.67 -11.49 8.07
CA VAL A 71 -19.36 -10.46 8.83
C VAL A 71 -20.42 -11.09 9.74
N PRO A 72 -20.27 -11.01 11.08
CA PRO A 72 -21.34 -11.39 12.01
C PRO A 72 -22.61 -10.59 11.75
N ALA A 73 -23.77 -11.25 11.89
CA ALA A 73 -25.06 -10.65 11.59
C ALA A 73 -25.32 -9.36 12.40
N GLU A 74 -24.85 -9.31 13.65
CA GLU A 74 -24.93 -8.16 14.53
C GLU A 74 -24.14 -6.94 14.04
N PHE A 75 -23.05 -7.15 13.30
CA PHE A 75 -22.25 -6.06 12.76
C PHE A 75 -22.82 -5.54 11.43
N GLY A 76 -23.47 -6.39 10.64
CA GLY A 76 -24.04 -6.03 9.34
C GLY A 76 -25.32 -5.19 9.39
N GLN A 77 -26.03 -5.13 10.52
CA GLN A 77 -27.30 -4.40 10.62
C GLN A 77 -27.12 -2.89 10.38
N ASN A 78 -27.88 -2.34 9.44
CA ASN A 78 -27.87 -0.91 9.06
C ASN A 78 -26.50 -0.38 8.60
N ARG A 79 -25.62 -1.25 8.11
CA ARG A 79 -24.29 -0.88 7.61
C ARG A 79 -24.11 -1.30 6.16
N SER A 80 -23.30 -0.52 5.46
CA SER A 80 -22.82 -0.85 4.12
C SER A 80 -21.47 -1.55 4.23
N ALA A 81 -21.25 -2.54 3.37
CA ALA A 81 -19.96 -3.19 3.21
C ALA A 81 -19.18 -2.53 2.08
N LEU A 82 -17.94 -2.13 2.35
CA LEU A 82 -16.99 -1.61 1.39
C LEU A 82 -15.80 -2.55 1.26
N MET A 83 -15.37 -2.81 0.04
CA MET A 83 -14.06 -3.43 -0.21
C MET A 83 -12.99 -2.33 -0.18
N MET A 84 -11.91 -2.56 0.56
CA MET A 84 -10.81 -1.61 0.69
C MET A 84 -9.47 -2.35 0.77
N PRO A 85 -8.43 -1.87 0.06
CA PRO A 85 -7.09 -2.42 0.21
C PRO A 85 -6.60 -2.26 1.66
N GLY A 86 -6.00 -3.30 2.22
CA GLY A 86 -5.50 -3.28 3.60
C GLY A 86 -4.52 -2.13 3.87
N ARG A 87 -3.69 -1.77 2.89
CA ARG A 87 -2.81 -0.58 2.95
C ARG A 87 -3.56 0.74 3.21
N ILE A 88 -4.73 0.94 2.60
CA ILE A 88 -5.54 2.15 2.79
C ILE A 88 -6.11 2.17 4.20
N LEU A 89 -6.61 1.03 4.67
CA LEU A 89 -7.15 0.89 6.02
C LEU A 89 -6.08 1.10 7.10
N VAL A 90 -4.91 0.46 6.93
CA VAL A 90 -3.78 0.57 7.85
C VAL A 90 -3.26 2.02 7.88
N GLY A 91 -3.09 2.65 6.71
CA GLY A 91 -2.61 4.03 6.58
C GLY A 91 -3.58 5.08 7.12
N GLY A 92 -4.89 4.88 6.93
CA GLY A 92 -5.94 5.81 7.38
C GLY A 92 -6.36 5.67 8.85
N ALA A 93 -5.86 4.66 9.57
CA ALA A 93 -6.26 4.42 10.94
C ALA A 93 -5.76 5.53 11.89
N GLY A 94 -6.63 5.96 12.83
CA GLY A 94 -6.27 6.97 13.84
C GLY A 94 -5.12 6.55 14.75
N SER A 95 -4.45 7.53 15.38
CA SER A 95 -3.46 7.25 16.42
C SER A 95 -4.11 6.55 17.62
N GLY A 96 -3.48 5.48 18.12
CA GLY A 96 -4.01 4.72 19.27
C GLY A 96 -5.14 3.74 18.93
N VAL A 97 -5.49 3.59 17.65
CA VAL A 97 -6.47 2.59 17.18
C VAL A 97 -5.75 1.41 16.56
N GLY A 98 -6.13 0.19 16.95
CA GLY A 98 -5.64 -1.06 16.37
C GLY A 98 -6.50 -1.56 15.19
N LEU A 99 -6.21 -2.77 14.70
CA LEU A 99 -7.02 -3.45 13.69
C LEU A 99 -7.51 -4.80 14.23
N ALA A 100 -8.80 -5.07 14.14
CA ALA A 100 -9.39 -6.37 14.42
C ALA A 100 -9.85 -7.00 13.11
N VAL A 101 -9.24 -8.12 12.74
CA VAL A 101 -9.61 -8.90 11.55
C VAL A 101 -10.55 -10.03 11.95
N ASN A 102 -11.69 -10.12 11.27
CA ASN A 102 -12.79 -11.04 11.55
C ASN A 102 -13.25 -11.04 13.02
N PRO A 103 -13.51 -9.86 13.65
CA PRO A 103 -13.97 -9.80 15.03
C PRO A 103 -15.26 -10.61 15.21
N GLY A 104 -15.37 -11.32 16.33
CA GLY A 104 -16.52 -12.20 16.63
C GLY A 104 -16.39 -13.62 16.08
N SER A 105 -15.37 -13.92 15.27
CA SER A 105 -15.09 -15.27 14.77
C SER A 105 -14.03 -16.01 15.61
N ALA A 106 -13.97 -17.35 15.51
CA ALA A 106 -12.92 -18.16 16.14
C ALA A 106 -11.52 -17.90 15.54
N ASP A 107 -11.49 -17.37 14.31
CA ASP A 107 -10.30 -17.04 13.54
C ASP A 107 -9.89 -15.57 13.70
N ALA A 108 -10.52 -14.86 14.65
CA ALA A 108 -10.27 -13.45 14.89
C ALA A 108 -8.81 -13.20 15.24
N MET A 109 -8.28 -12.09 14.74
CA MET A 109 -6.95 -11.61 15.05
C MET A 109 -7.00 -10.13 15.41
N GLU A 110 -6.29 -9.76 16.47
CA GLU A 110 -6.13 -8.37 16.89
C GLU A 110 -4.69 -7.94 16.67
N ILE A 111 -4.55 -6.80 16.01
CA ILE A 111 -3.29 -6.09 15.83
C ILE A 111 -3.36 -4.85 16.73
N PRO A 112 -2.62 -4.82 17.84
CA PRO A 112 -2.58 -3.66 18.74
C PRO A 112 -2.16 -2.39 18.01
N ALA A 113 -2.55 -1.22 18.52
CA ALA A 113 -2.24 0.07 17.91
C ALA A 113 -0.73 0.29 17.67
N SER A 114 0.14 -0.21 18.57
CA SER A 114 1.59 -0.13 18.41
C SER A 114 2.10 -0.99 17.25
N ALA A 115 1.60 -2.22 17.11
CA ALA A 115 1.92 -3.09 15.99
C ALA A 115 1.35 -2.55 14.67
N LEU A 116 0.14 -1.98 14.70
CA LEU A 116 -0.45 -1.33 13.53
C LEU A 116 0.35 -0.10 13.11
N ALA A 117 0.88 0.68 14.06
CA ALA A 117 1.78 1.79 13.77
C ALA A 117 3.09 1.32 13.12
N ALA A 118 3.66 0.18 13.55
CA ALA A 118 4.80 -0.41 12.88
C ALA A 118 4.45 -0.87 11.46
N LEU A 119 3.27 -1.49 11.26
CA LEU A 119 2.76 -1.85 9.93
C LEU A 119 2.53 -0.64 9.04
N ARG A 120 2.13 0.51 9.58
CA ARG A 120 2.09 1.76 8.83
C ARG A 120 3.45 2.15 8.32
N SER A 121 4.53 1.91 9.05
CA SER A 121 5.89 2.14 8.54
C SER A 121 6.27 1.22 7.37
N PHE A 122 5.72 0.00 7.33
CA PHE A 122 5.86 -0.92 6.19
C PHE A 122 4.92 -0.58 5.02
N SER A 123 3.71 -0.08 5.32
CA SER A 123 2.73 0.42 4.34
C SER A 123 3.09 1.80 3.81
N SER A 124 3.85 2.56 4.58
CA SER A 124 4.59 3.75 4.22
C SER A 124 5.99 3.33 3.76
N ALA A 125 6.08 2.30 2.92
CA ALA A 125 6.88 2.55 1.74
C ALA A 125 6.41 3.94 1.26
N PRO A 126 7.28 4.96 1.24
CA PRO A 126 6.88 6.24 0.66
C PRO A 126 6.15 5.89 -0.64
N GLU A 127 5.11 6.64 -1.02
CA GLU A 127 4.69 6.64 -2.42
C GLU A 127 5.90 7.15 -3.21
N GLU A 128 6.87 6.27 -3.41
CA GLU A 128 8.10 6.48 -4.13
C GLU A 128 7.70 6.27 -5.56
N ARG A 129 7.36 7.41 -6.17
CA ARG A 129 6.96 7.47 -7.57
C ARG A 129 8.23 7.69 -8.35
N TYR A 130 8.45 6.84 -9.35
CA TYR A 130 9.61 6.93 -10.21
C TYR A 130 9.21 7.54 -11.53
N PHE A 131 10.09 8.40 -12.05
CA PHE A 131 9.90 9.04 -13.33
C PHE A 131 11.18 8.89 -14.14
N ILE A 132 11.03 8.74 -15.44
CA ILE A 132 12.16 8.73 -16.37
C ILE A 132 12.04 9.84 -17.37
N ARG A 133 13.20 10.31 -17.82
CA ARG A 133 13.31 10.99 -19.10
C ARG A 133 13.91 10.01 -20.09
N GLU A 134 13.25 9.83 -21.22
CA GLU A 134 13.81 9.07 -22.33
C GLU A 134 14.60 9.98 -23.30
N GLY A 135 15.59 9.40 -23.96
CA GLY A 135 16.34 10.02 -25.04
C GLY A 135 16.60 9.01 -26.16
N VAL A 136 16.90 9.50 -27.36
CA VAL A 136 17.17 8.64 -28.52
C VAL A 136 18.68 8.38 -28.62
N ILE A 137 19.08 7.12 -28.52
CA ILE A 137 20.45 6.64 -28.76
C ILE A 137 20.37 5.54 -29.81
N ASP A 138 21.16 5.64 -30.89
CA ASP A 138 21.17 4.69 -32.01
C ASP A 138 19.78 4.37 -32.59
N GLY A 139 18.89 5.38 -32.62
CA GLY A 139 17.52 5.24 -33.12
C GLY A 139 16.57 4.48 -32.18
N GLN A 140 16.97 4.24 -30.93
CA GLN A 140 16.17 3.59 -29.90
C GLN A 140 15.89 4.56 -28.74
N SER A 141 14.67 4.52 -28.20
CA SER A 141 14.32 5.28 -26.98
C SER A 141 14.89 4.55 -25.77
N VAL A 142 15.71 5.23 -24.97
CA VAL A 142 16.35 4.68 -23.78
C VAL A 142 16.24 5.66 -22.61
N PRO A 143 16.16 5.18 -21.35
CA PRO A 143 16.15 6.05 -20.19
C PRO A 143 17.49 6.79 -20.05
N ILE A 144 17.45 8.13 -20.04
CA ILE A 144 18.63 8.99 -19.91
C ILE A 144 18.69 9.74 -18.57
N SER A 145 17.59 9.78 -17.83
CA SER A 145 17.56 10.29 -16.45
C SER A 145 16.45 9.60 -15.67
N VAL A 146 16.70 9.37 -14.39
CA VAL A 146 15.71 8.84 -13.44
C VAL A 146 15.50 9.85 -12.34
N PHE A 147 14.24 10.00 -11.95
CA PHE A 147 13.80 10.85 -10.85
C PHE A 147 12.92 10.03 -9.92
N ARG A 148 12.85 10.47 -8.66
CA ARG A 148 11.89 9.95 -7.70
C ARG A 148 11.21 11.09 -6.95
N ARG A 149 9.98 10.85 -6.54
CA ARG A 149 9.28 11.63 -5.51
C ARG A 149 9.04 10.74 -4.32
N ARG A 150 9.45 11.18 -3.12
CA ARG A 150 9.11 10.53 -1.85
C ARG A 150 8.21 11.45 -1.05
N VAL A 151 7.16 10.90 -0.44
CA VAL A 151 6.34 11.66 0.51
C VAL A 151 6.94 11.50 1.90
N THR A 152 7.35 12.62 2.52
CA THR A 152 7.82 12.66 3.93
C THR A 152 6.81 13.43 4.80
N PRO A 153 6.90 13.37 6.14
CA PRO A 153 6.05 14.16 7.03
C PRO A 153 6.11 15.68 6.79
N GLU A 154 7.24 16.19 6.27
CA GLU A 154 7.48 17.60 5.96
C GLU A 154 6.98 18.02 4.57
N GLY A 155 6.65 17.04 3.71
CA GLY A 155 6.16 17.27 2.34
C GLY A 155 6.79 16.33 1.32
N PRO A 156 6.47 16.50 0.02
CA PRO A 156 7.13 15.76 -1.05
C PRO A 156 8.60 16.20 -1.19
N VAL A 157 9.48 15.21 -1.34
CA VAL A 157 10.90 15.39 -1.65
C VAL A 157 11.16 14.79 -3.03
N ASP A 158 11.60 15.64 -3.96
CA ASP A 158 11.89 15.26 -5.35
C ASP A 158 13.40 15.19 -5.56
N GLU A 159 13.87 14.10 -6.16
CA GLU A 159 15.29 13.81 -6.34
C GLU A 159 15.56 13.27 -7.75
N ARG A 160 16.77 13.51 -8.26
CA ARG A 160 17.31 12.94 -9.49
C ARG A 160 18.43 11.96 -9.18
N LEU A 161 18.46 10.83 -9.87
CA LEU A 161 19.52 9.83 -9.75
C LEU A 161 20.82 10.38 -10.35
N LEU A 162 21.92 10.26 -9.61
CA LEU A 162 23.28 10.54 -10.07
C LEU A 162 24.02 9.26 -10.44
N ASP A 163 23.92 8.25 -9.58
CA ASP A 163 24.48 6.92 -9.73
C ASP A 163 23.65 5.95 -8.88
N VAL A 164 23.89 4.65 -8.97
CA VAL A 164 23.24 3.63 -8.14
C VAL A 164 23.30 4.03 -6.66
N ASP A 165 22.14 4.05 -5.99
CA ASP A 165 21.96 4.49 -4.60
C ASP A 165 22.39 5.94 -4.29
N SER A 166 22.71 6.75 -5.31
CA SER A 166 23.13 8.14 -5.17
C SER A 166 22.13 9.09 -5.83
N TRP A 167 21.55 9.96 -5.01
CA TRP A 167 20.49 10.89 -5.40
C TRP A 167 20.87 12.33 -5.08
N THR A 168 20.33 13.27 -5.83
CA THR A 168 20.49 14.71 -5.59
C THR A 168 19.14 15.41 -5.70
N ASP A 169 18.95 16.51 -4.97
CA ASP A 169 17.73 17.30 -5.02
C ASP A 169 17.38 17.72 -6.45
N ASP A 170 16.12 17.55 -6.84
CA ASP A 170 15.57 18.07 -8.10
C ASP A 170 15.31 19.57 -7.97
N THR A 171 16.39 20.35 -7.87
CA THR A 171 16.35 21.83 -7.77
C THR A 171 15.54 22.53 -8.87
N PRO A 172 15.42 22.02 -10.11
CA PRO A 172 14.55 22.60 -11.13
C PRO A 172 13.04 22.35 -10.92
N HIS A 173 12.67 21.53 -9.92
CA HIS A 173 11.30 21.06 -9.66
C HIS A 173 10.68 20.38 -10.88
N THR A 174 11.47 19.54 -11.55
CA THR A 174 11.09 18.78 -12.75
C THR A 174 9.94 17.82 -12.43
N VAL A 175 10.06 17.08 -11.32
CA VAL A 175 9.05 16.11 -10.90
C VAL A 175 7.76 16.81 -10.46
N ASP A 176 7.87 17.91 -9.71
CA ASP A 176 6.68 18.68 -9.33
C ASP A 176 5.91 19.23 -10.54
N LYS A 177 6.63 19.74 -11.55
CA LYS A 177 6.01 20.17 -12.81
C LYS A 177 5.38 18.99 -13.54
N ALA A 178 6.05 17.85 -13.62
CA ALA A 178 5.52 16.65 -14.26
C ALA A 178 4.21 16.17 -13.62
N VAL A 179 4.15 16.18 -12.29
CA VAL A 179 2.95 15.78 -11.56
C VAL A 179 1.79 16.78 -11.76
N ARG A 180 2.07 18.09 -11.83
CA ARG A 180 1.05 19.13 -12.01
C ARG A 180 0.58 19.26 -13.47
N PHE A 181 1.47 19.03 -14.42
CA PHE A 181 1.27 19.26 -15.86
C PHE A 181 1.73 18.04 -16.67
N PRO A 182 1.10 16.87 -16.50
CA PRO A 182 1.58 15.61 -17.10
C PRO A 182 1.59 15.61 -18.63
N LEU A 183 0.70 16.38 -19.27
CA LEU A 183 0.64 16.49 -20.73
C LEU A 183 1.75 17.38 -21.33
N ASP A 184 2.34 18.26 -20.52
CA ASP A 184 3.41 19.17 -20.93
C ASP A 184 4.80 18.67 -20.48
N SER A 185 4.84 17.54 -19.78
CA SER A 185 6.06 16.97 -19.22
C SER A 185 6.78 16.07 -20.22
N ASP A 186 8.10 16.09 -20.17
CA ASP A 186 8.97 15.12 -20.84
C ASP A 186 9.33 13.94 -19.92
N LEU A 187 8.71 13.87 -18.74
CA LEU A 187 8.86 12.76 -17.82
C LEU A 187 7.71 11.76 -17.97
N GLU A 188 8.06 10.48 -18.03
CA GLU A 188 7.12 9.37 -17.95
C GLU A 188 7.18 8.76 -16.54
N GLU A 189 6.04 8.62 -15.89
CA GLU A 189 5.94 7.88 -14.63
C GLU A 189 6.02 6.39 -14.90
N ILE A 190 6.88 5.69 -14.15
CA ILE A 190 7.12 4.26 -14.31
C ILE A 190 6.87 3.50 -13.00
N SER A 191 6.56 2.22 -13.12
CA SER A 191 6.40 1.35 -11.96
C SER A 191 7.72 1.13 -11.21
N PRO A 192 7.68 0.75 -9.92
CA PRO A 192 8.88 0.36 -9.17
C PRO A 192 9.68 -0.77 -9.84
N ASP A 193 9.00 -1.76 -10.42
CA ASP A 193 9.65 -2.86 -11.16
C ASP A 193 10.44 -2.33 -12.37
N ALA A 194 9.84 -1.41 -13.14
CA ALA A 194 10.51 -0.78 -14.27
C ALA A 194 11.67 0.12 -13.81
N ALA A 195 11.55 0.79 -12.66
CA ALA A 195 12.63 1.59 -12.09
C ALA A 195 13.81 0.71 -11.70
N GLN A 196 13.55 -0.47 -11.12
CA GLN A 196 14.59 -1.45 -10.81
C GLN A 196 15.33 -1.92 -12.06
N ASP A 197 14.62 -2.16 -13.18
CA ASP A 197 15.25 -2.48 -14.47
C ASP A 197 16.22 -1.37 -14.91
N VAL A 198 15.87 -0.08 -14.71
CA VAL A 198 16.77 1.04 -15.00
C VAL A 198 17.97 1.08 -14.05
N PHE A 199 17.78 0.82 -12.76
CA PHE A 199 18.90 0.77 -11.80
C PHE A 199 19.91 -0.33 -12.15
N ASP A 200 19.42 -1.48 -12.61
CA ASP A 200 20.25 -2.56 -13.15
C ASP A 200 21.03 -2.10 -14.40
N MET A 201 20.40 -1.33 -15.30
CA MET A 201 21.07 -0.75 -16.48
C MET A 201 22.18 0.24 -16.09
N VAL A 202 21.93 1.14 -15.14
CA VAL A 202 22.91 2.11 -14.63
C VAL A 202 24.10 1.36 -14.01
N SER A 203 23.81 0.38 -13.15
CA SER A 203 24.83 -0.47 -12.49
C SER A 203 25.75 -1.16 -13.50
N ARG A 204 25.18 -1.68 -14.59
CA ARG A 204 25.91 -2.40 -15.65
C ARG A 204 26.45 -1.49 -16.74
N ARG A 205 26.11 -0.19 -16.71
CA ARG A 205 26.35 0.79 -17.79
C ARG A 205 25.87 0.29 -19.16
N SER A 206 24.73 -0.39 -19.17
CA SER A 206 24.14 -1.01 -20.35
C SER A 206 22.72 -0.48 -20.54
N TYR A 207 22.59 0.57 -21.35
CA TYR A 207 21.32 1.25 -21.57
C TYR A 207 20.59 0.62 -22.77
N THR A 208 19.40 0.11 -22.51
CA THR A 208 18.54 -0.51 -23.52
C THR A 208 17.12 0.02 -23.37
N PRO A 209 16.27 -0.07 -24.42
CA PRO A 209 14.89 0.35 -24.31
C PRO A 209 14.14 -0.35 -23.19
N LEU A 210 13.29 0.40 -22.50
CA LEU A 210 12.46 -0.17 -21.45
C LEU A 210 11.41 -1.10 -22.04
N ARG A 211 11.20 -2.23 -21.36
CA ARG A 211 10.13 -3.16 -21.70
C ARG A 211 8.81 -2.57 -21.22
N ARG A 212 8.10 -1.87 -22.10
CA ARG A 212 6.73 -1.39 -21.83
C ARG A 212 5.84 -2.61 -21.54
N ARG A 213 5.31 -2.70 -20.32
CA ARG A 213 4.34 -3.72 -19.89
C ARG A 213 2.95 -3.11 -19.82
#